data_AF-A0A665UG64-F1
#
_entry.id   AF-A0A665UG64-F1
#
_cell.length_a   1.000
_cell.length_b   1.000
_cell.length_c   1.000
_cell.angle_alpha   90.00
_cell.angle_beta   90.00
_cell.angle_gamma   90.00
#
_symmetry.space_group_name_H-M   'P 1'
#
loop_
_entity.id
_entity.type
_entity.pdbx_description
1 polymer ?
#
loop_
_entity_poly.entity_id
_entity_poly.type
_entity_poly.pdbx_seq_one_letter_code
_entity_poly.pdbx_strand_id
1 'polypeptide(L)'
;MDQRVGLFIFLALGLLCLSVAPVSQAQDVVDDVDVEDEDDLGLAGAEDELDGELQEEAPPAHKTPTPKVTYKAPEPMGEHFFAKSFDRGTLDGWILSNAKKDDTDEEIAKYDGKWAVEEMKDSKLPGDKGLVLKSRAKHHAISAQMLRPFTFDTRPLIIQYEVNFQAGIDCGGAYVKLLTQTPELNLDQFVDKTPYTIMFGPDKCGEDYKLHFIFRHKNPKTGEFEEKHAKKPEADLRMYYTDKKTHLYTLVLNPDNSFEVLVDQTVVNSGNLLTDMTPPVNPPAEIEDPEDQKPEDWDERPKIQDPEAVKPEDWDEDAPAQIPDEDAVKPDGWLDDEPEYIGDPDAVKPEDWDEDMDGEWEAPQIPNPACETAPGCGPWKRPMIDNPSYKGKWKPPMIDNPSYQGVWKPRKIPNPGYFEDLQPFKMTPFSAVGLELWSMTSDIFFDNFFITDDRNTADRWAADGWGLKKAAEGAAEPGLAAQMLSAAEERPWLWVVYILTVVLPLVLIIVFCCTGKVTHTHTHTHTGQSASEEDKRPAAEEEEVDEEEEEEEEEATAEEVRRPGPGRSS
;
A
#
# COMPACT_ATOMS: atom_id res chain seq x y z
N MET A 1 -41.19 36.61 9.84
CA MET A 1 -40.15 35.79 9.18
C MET A 1 -39.01 35.69 10.18
N ASP A 2 -38.82 34.51 10.74
CA ASP A 2 -38.11 34.35 12.02
C ASP A 2 -36.59 34.40 11.91
N GLN A 3 -35.96 34.97 12.94
CA GLN A 3 -34.51 34.87 13.17
C GLN A 3 -34.01 33.42 13.19
N ARG A 4 -34.89 32.46 13.55
CA ARG A 4 -34.63 31.02 13.49
C ARG A 4 -34.24 30.55 12.08
N VAL A 5 -34.90 31.06 11.04
CA VAL A 5 -34.59 30.70 9.64
C VAL A 5 -33.24 31.26 9.23
N GLY A 6 -32.94 32.51 9.65
CA GLY A 6 -31.62 33.11 9.43
C GLY A 6 -30.48 32.32 10.08
N LEU A 7 -30.66 31.86 11.33
CA LEU A 7 -29.66 31.08 12.04
C LEU A 7 -29.39 29.71 11.38
N PHE A 8 -30.43 29.02 10.93
CA PHE A 8 -30.29 27.76 10.18
C PHE A 8 -29.57 27.96 8.84
N ILE A 9 -29.84 29.05 8.11
CA ILE A 9 -29.13 29.38 6.87
C ILE A 9 -27.65 29.67 7.13
N PHE A 10 -27.32 30.41 8.19
CA PHE A 10 -25.93 30.67 8.58
C PHE A 10 -25.17 29.40 9.02
N LEU A 11 -25.82 28.48 9.75
CA LEU A 11 -25.23 27.19 10.10
C LEU A 11 -25.01 26.30 8.86
N ALA A 12 -25.98 26.25 7.94
CA ALA A 12 -25.84 25.50 6.68
C ALA A 12 -24.69 26.06 5.80
N LEU A 13 -24.57 27.38 5.68
CA LEU A 13 -23.44 28.03 5.00
C LEU A 13 -22.11 27.78 5.72
N GLY A 14 -22.09 27.75 7.06
CA GLY A 14 -20.90 27.42 7.85
C GLY A 14 -20.37 26.00 7.58
N LEU A 15 -21.25 25.00 7.57
CA LEU A 15 -20.87 23.63 7.17
C LEU A 15 -20.43 23.57 5.71
N LEU A 16 -21.11 24.28 4.80
CA LEU A 16 -20.75 24.27 3.38
C LEU A 16 -19.36 24.88 3.13
N CYS A 17 -19.01 25.98 3.81
CA CYS A 17 -17.68 26.58 3.72
C CYS A 17 -16.58 25.66 4.29
N LEU A 18 -16.86 24.88 5.34
CA LEU A 18 -15.91 23.87 5.85
C LEU A 18 -15.71 22.71 4.86
N SER A 19 -16.70 22.40 4.01
CA SER A 19 -16.56 21.38 2.96
C SER A 19 -15.83 21.85 1.68
N VAL A 20 -15.45 23.13 1.60
CA VAL A 20 -14.77 23.72 0.42
C VAL A 20 -13.55 24.57 0.85
N ALA A 21 -12.74 24.02 1.75
CA ALA A 21 -11.35 24.44 1.91
C ALA A 21 -10.45 23.55 1.02
N PRO A 22 -9.61 24.10 0.14
CA PRO A 22 -8.67 23.29 -0.63
C PRO A 22 -7.62 22.68 0.30
N VAL A 23 -7.21 21.44 0.04
CA VAL A 23 -6.07 20.83 0.73
C VAL A 23 -4.81 21.55 0.27
N SER A 24 -4.32 22.49 1.08
CA SER A 24 -2.99 23.06 0.92
C SER A 24 -1.97 21.96 1.15
N GLN A 25 -1.37 21.51 0.06
CA GLN A 25 -0.25 20.58 0.02
C GLN A 25 0.88 21.14 0.90
N ALA A 26 1.13 20.50 2.04
CA ALA A 26 2.35 20.73 2.80
C ALA A 26 3.52 20.23 1.95
N GLN A 27 4.48 21.11 1.72
CA GLN A 27 5.65 20.84 0.91
C GLN A 27 6.81 20.66 1.88
N ASP A 28 7.06 19.41 2.29
CA ASP A 28 8.16 19.08 3.20
C ASP A 28 9.48 19.49 2.53
N VAL A 29 10.17 20.44 3.16
CA VAL A 29 11.50 20.90 2.77
C VAL A 29 12.52 19.96 3.41
N VAL A 30 13.54 19.61 2.65
CA VAL A 30 14.67 18.82 3.13
C VAL A 30 15.53 19.71 4.01
N ASP A 31 15.75 19.30 5.25
CA ASP A 31 16.89 19.73 6.07
C ASP A 31 17.66 18.47 6.46
N ASP A 32 18.96 18.45 6.13
CA ASP A 32 19.86 17.33 6.35
C ASP A 32 20.53 17.42 7.73
N VAL A 33 20.85 16.23 8.27
CA VAL A 33 22.01 15.92 9.13
C VAL A 33 22.40 16.91 10.23
N ASP A 34 22.34 16.43 11.48
CA ASP A 34 23.55 16.43 12.31
C ASP A 34 23.66 15.11 13.08
N VAL A 35 24.90 14.64 13.28
CA VAL A 35 25.24 13.37 13.92
C VAL A 35 26.34 13.63 14.94
N GLU A 36 26.11 13.26 16.20
CA GLU A 36 27.17 13.13 17.21
C GLU A 36 27.15 11.72 17.79
N ASP A 37 28.25 11.01 17.65
CA ASP A 37 28.51 9.69 18.24
C ASP A 37 29.02 9.85 19.69
N GLU A 38 28.60 8.95 20.60
CA GLU A 38 29.43 8.55 21.75
C GLU A 38 29.43 7.02 21.89
N ASP A 39 30.59 6.42 21.62
CA ASP A 39 30.92 5.06 22.04
C ASP A 39 31.11 5.00 23.58
N ASP A 40 30.64 3.92 24.21
CA ASP A 40 31.44 3.30 25.27
C ASP A 40 31.28 1.77 25.28
N LEU A 41 32.36 1.07 25.61
CA LEU A 41 32.49 -0.38 25.53
C LEU A 41 32.29 -1.02 26.91
N GLY A 42 31.28 -1.90 27.00
CA GLY A 42 30.93 -2.56 28.27
C GLY A 42 32.01 -3.49 28.82
N LEU A 43 31.94 -3.76 30.13
CA LEU A 43 32.77 -4.76 30.81
C LEU A 43 31.99 -5.56 31.86
N ALA A 44 32.51 -6.75 32.18
CA ALA A 44 31.78 -7.81 32.85
C ALA A 44 31.53 -7.61 34.36
N GLY A 45 30.44 -8.22 34.84
CA GLY A 45 30.15 -8.50 36.24
C GLY A 45 29.22 -9.71 36.34
N ALA A 46 29.40 -10.56 37.34
CA ALA A 46 28.67 -11.82 37.50
C ALA A 46 28.27 -12.06 38.97
N GLU A 47 27.44 -13.08 39.21
CA GLU A 47 27.18 -13.72 40.52
C GLU A 47 26.48 -12.84 41.58
N ASP A 48 25.18 -13.08 41.85
CA ASP A 48 24.76 -13.81 43.06
C ASP A 48 23.23 -13.99 43.18
N GLU A 49 22.81 -14.93 44.03
CA GLU A 49 21.40 -15.20 44.42
C GLU A 49 20.98 -14.35 45.64
N LEU A 50 19.71 -13.95 45.76
CA LEU A 50 18.92 -14.21 47.00
C LEU A 50 17.41 -13.92 46.88
N ASP A 51 16.68 -14.45 47.87
CA ASP A 51 15.23 -14.49 48.05
C ASP A 51 14.48 -13.14 48.00
N GLY A 52 13.30 -13.18 47.37
CA GLY A 52 12.37 -12.05 47.31
C GLY A 52 11.46 -11.85 48.51
N GLU A 53 10.46 -10.99 48.33
CA GLU A 53 9.40 -10.70 49.28
C GLU A 53 8.06 -10.52 48.54
N LEU A 54 6.92 -10.85 49.18
CA LEU A 54 5.61 -10.74 48.54
C LEU A 54 5.01 -9.34 48.70
N GLN A 55 4.24 -8.90 47.71
CA GLN A 55 3.31 -7.78 47.85
C GLN A 55 1.98 -8.11 47.15
N GLU A 56 0.86 -7.80 47.82
CA GLU A 56 -0.47 -8.34 47.49
C GLU A 56 -1.10 -7.71 46.23
N GLU A 57 -1.99 -8.46 45.58
CA GLU A 57 -2.75 -7.99 44.41
C GLU A 57 -3.73 -6.86 44.77
N ALA A 58 -3.73 -5.78 43.98
CA ALA A 58 -4.90 -4.92 43.84
C ALA A 58 -5.78 -5.48 42.70
N PRO A 59 -7.09 -5.70 42.90
CA PRO A 59 -7.92 -6.39 41.92
C PRO A 59 -8.10 -5.53 40.65
N PRO A 60 -7.84 -6.07 39.44
CA PRO A 60 -8.04 -5.33 38.20
C PRO A 60 -9.53 -5.05 37.99
N ALA A 61 -9.85 -3.80 37.63
CA ALA A 61 -11.22 -3.39 37.33
C ALA A 61 -11.83 -4.27 36.21
N HIS A 62 -13.13 -4.57 36.32
CA HIS A 62 -13.85 -5.41 35.37
C HIS A 62 -13.77 -4.87 33.93
N LYS A 63 -12.82 -5.40 33.14
CA LYS A 63 -12.89 -5.37 31.69
C LYS A 63 -14.05 -6.28 31.29
N THR A 64 -15.09 -5.72 30.68
CA THR A 64 -16.14 -6.50 30.02
C THR A 64 -15.47 -7.47 29.04
N PRO A 65 -15.79 -8.77 29.06
CA PRO A 65 -15.15 -9.72 28.16
C PRO A 65 -15.56 -9.39 26.72
N THR A 66 -14.58 -9.01 25.90
CA THR A 66 -14.75 -9.03 24.45
C THR A 66 -15.13 -10.45 24.03
N PRO A 67 -16.03 -10.62 23.04
CA PRO A 67 -16.45 -11.94 22.60
C PRO A 67 -15.25 -12.65 21.98
N LYS A 68 -14.64 -13.58 22.73
CA LYS A 68 -13.56 -14.43 22.21
C LYS A 68 -14.13 -15.31 21.12
N VAL A 69 -13.86 -14.96 19.86
CA VAL A 69 -14.14 -15.80 18.70
C VAL A 69 -13.29 -17.06 18.85
N THR A 70 -13.94 -18.18 19.19
CA THR A 70 -13.27 -19.48 19.29
C THR A 70 -12.94 -19.94 17.88
N TYR A 71 -11.66 -20.00 17.55
CA TYR A 71 -11.20 -20.50 16.26
C TYR A 71 -11.65 -21.95 16.05
N LYS A 72 -12.08 -22.27 14.82
CA LYS A 72 -12.37 -23.62 14.35
C LYS A 72 -11.65 -23.79 13.01
N ALA A 73 -10.84 -24.84 12.91
CA ALA A 73 -10.22 -25.27 11.66
C ALA A 73 -11.26 -25.33 10.52
N PRO A 74 -10.99 -24.72 9.35
CA PRO A 74 -11.86 -24.80 8.19
C PRO A 74 -11.86 -26.22 7.61
N GLU A 75 -13.05 -26.74 7.30
CA GLU A 75 -13.22 -28.11 6.76
C GLU A 75 -13.60 -28.03 5.27
N PRO A 76 -12.84 -28.65 4.35
CA PRO A 76 -13.02 -28.44 2.91
C PRO A 76 -14.29 -29.13 2.39
N MET A 77 -15.38 -28.37 2.33
CA MET A 77 -16.72 -28.84 1.92
C MET A 77 -16.95 -28.69 0.41
N GLY A 78 -16.56 -29.69 -0.36
CA GLY A 78 -16.82 -29.76 -1.80
C GLY A 78 -15.75 -30.54 -2.56
N GLU A 79 -15.84 -30.58 -3.89
CA GLU A 79 -14.70 -31.06 -4.69
C GLU A 79 -13.55 -30.04 -4.65
N HIS A 80 -12.36 -30.56 -4.35
CA HIS A 80 -11.13 -29.80 -4.27
C HIS A 80 -9.96 -30.68 -4.69
N PHE A 81 -8.87 -30.05 -5.12
CA PHE A 81 -7.65 -30.69 -5.59
C PHE A 81 -6.51 -30.53 -4.57
N PHE A 82 -6.55 -29.45 -3.80
CA PHE A 82 -5.65 -29.17 -2.69
C PHE A 82 -6.40 -28.38 -1.61
N ALA A 83 -6.14 -28.70 -0.34
CA ALA A 83 -6.64 -27.97 0.82
C ALA A 83 -5.64 -28.14 1.97
N LYS A 84 -5.11 -27.03 2.51
CA LYS A 84 -4.16 -26.99 3.64
C LYS A 84 -4.38 -25.73 4.49
N SER A 85 -5.01 -25.92 5.65
CA SER A 85 -4.76 -25.13 6.86
C SER A 85 -3.68 -25.83 7.68
N PHE A 86 -2.85 -25.09 8.44
CA PHE A 86 -1.75 -25.69 9.22
C PHE A 86 -2.08 -25.91 10.72
N ASP A 87 -3.36 -25.91 11.09
CA ASP A 87 -3.92 -26.08 12.45
C ASP A 87 -3.27 -27.22 13.27
N ARG A 88 -2.86 -28.30 12.60
CA ARG A 88 -2.23 -29.48 13.23
C ARG A 88 -0.83 -29.20 13.79
N GLY A 89 -0.21 -28.08 13.45
CA GLY A 89 1.14 -27.73 13.88
C GLY A 89 2.26 -28.52 13.20
N THR A 90 1.96 -29.18 12.08
CA THR A 90 2.88 -30.09 11.38
C THR A 90 2.99 -29.75 9.89
N LEU A 91 4.18 -29.99 9.31
CA LEU A 91 4.44 -29.86 7.87
C LEU A 91 3.94 -31.09 7.07
N ASP A 92 2.86 -31.75 7.51
CA ASP A 92 2.46 -33.06 6.99
C ASP A 92 2.06 -32.99 5.50
N GLY A 93 2.84 -33.66 4.66
CA GLY A 93 2.67 -33.68 3.20
C GLY A 93 3.34 -32.51 2.46
N TRP A 94 4.11 -31.68 3.15
CA TRP A 94 5.06 -30.74 2.53
C TRP A 94 6.49 -31.33 2.55
N ILE A 95 7.23 -31.08 1.48
CA ILE A 95 8.57 -31.60 1.19
C ILE A 95 9.49 -30.41 0.98
N LEU A 96 10.59 -30.37 1.75
CA LEU A 96 11.65 -29.37 1.63
C LEU A 96 12.59 -29.77 0.49
N SER A 97 12.95 -28.82 -0.38
CA SER A 97 13.94 -29.10 -1.41
C SER A 97 15.33 -29.30 -0.81
N ASN A 98 16.07 -30.28 -1.32
CA ASN A 98 17.46 -30.53 -0.99
C ASN A 98 18.40 -30.16 -2.16
N ALA A 99 17.86 -29.51 -3.20
CA ALA A 99 18.62 -29.11 -4.38
C ALA A 99 19.50 -27.87 -4.14
N LYS A 100 20.35 -27.61 -5.13
CA LYS A 100 21.07 -26.35 -5.31
C LYS A 100 20.71 -25.75 -6.67
N LYS A 101 20.86 -24.44 -6.80
CA LYS A 101 20.77 -23.70 -8.06
C LYS A 101 22.13 -23.73 -8.77
N ASP A 102 22.19 -24.29 -9.98
CA ASP A 102 23.48 -24.56 -10.66
C ASP A 102 24.22 -23.29 -11.16
N ASP A 103 23.53 -22.15 -11.29
CA ASP A 103 24.03 -20.94 -11.95
C ASP A 103 24.33 -19.79 -10.96
N THR A 104 24.77 -20.08 -9.73
CA THR A 104 24.95 -19.08 -8.67
C THR A 104 26.06 -19.50 -7.67
N ASP A 105 26.69 -18.54 -6.99
CA ASP A 105 27.72 -18.80 -5.98
C ASP A 105 27.29 -19.83 -4.94
N GLU A 106 28.19 -20.77 -4.59
CA GLU A 106 27.85 -21.96 -3.80
C GLU A 106 27.20 -21.68 -2.44
N GLU A 107 27.38 -20.49 -1.86
CA GLU A 107 26.75 -20.08 -0.60
C GLU A 107 25.29 -19.62 -0.78
N ILE A 108 24.98 -18.90 -1.86
CA ILE A 108 23.64 -18.38 -2.18
C ILE A 108 22.82 -19.46 -2.90
N ALA A 109 23.46 -20.34 -3.67
CA ALA A 109 22.85 -21.39 -4.47
C ALA A 109 22.07 -22.47 -3.67
N LYS A 110 22.14 -22.49 -2.34
CA LYS A 110 21.47 -23.52 -1.52
C LYS A 110 20.08 -23.07 -1.10
N TYR A 111 19.09 -23.93 -1.27
CA TYR A 111 17.75 -23.75 -0.71
C TYR A 111 17.71 -24.05 0.80
N ASP A 112 18.55 -23.34 1.58
CA ASP A 112 18.76 -23.60 3.03
C ASP A 112 17.87 -22.76 3.96
N GLY A 113 16.91 -22.03 3.39
CA GLY A 113 15.92 -21.25 4.11
C GLY A 113 14.98 -22.09 4.98
N LYS A 114 14.92 -21.77 6.27
CA LYS A 114 14.12 -22.48 7.28
C LYS A 114 12.65 -22.06 7.26
N TRP A 115 11.78 -23.06 7.34
CA TRP A 115 10.34 -22.94 7.54
C TRP A 115 9.92 -23.41 8.94
N ALA A 116 8.85 -22.83 9.48
CA ALA A 116 8.20 -23.26 10.72
C ALA A 116 6.68 -23.34 10.53
N VAL A 117 5.99 -24.01 11.46
CA VAL A 117 4.53 -23.90 11.61
C VAL A 117 4.25 -23.30 12.98
N GLU A 118 3.74 -22.08 13.01
CA GLU A 118 3.56 -21.27 14.22
C GLU A 118 2.31 -20.39 14.09
N GLU A 119 1.88 -19.80 15.21
CA GLU A 119 0.79 -18.82 15.26
C GLU A 119 1.35 -17.43 14.92
N MET A 120 0.56 -16.54 14.30
CA MET A 120 1.01 -15.18 14.01
C MET A 120 1.43 -14.46 15.30
N LYS A 121 2.54 -13.70 15.26
CA LYS A 121 3.08 -12.92 16.39
C LYS A 121 2.02 -12.03 17.05
N ASP A 122 1.14 -11.46 16.22
CA ASP A 122 0.05 -10.58 16.58
C ASP A 122 -1.33 -11.26 16.50
N SER A 123 -1.42 -12.59 16.51
CA SER A 123 -2.68 -13.30 16.28
C SER A 123 -3.82 -12.84 17.20
N LYS A 124 -4.97 -12.55 16.59
CA LYS A 124 -6.23 -12.27 17.30
C LYS A 124 -7.11 -13.53 17.42
N LEU A 125 -6.69 -14.66 16.81
CA LEU A 125 -7.33 -15.98 16.88
C LEU A 125 -6.32 -17.04 17.39
N PRO A 126 -6.30 -17.35 18.70
CA PRO A 126 -5.38 -18.35 19.24
C PRO A 126 -5.69 -19.74 18.68
N GLY A 127 -4.66 -20.45 18.24
CA GLY A 127 -4.74 -21.75 17.58
C GLY A 127 -4.79 -21.71 16.05
N ASP A 128 -4.95 -20.53 15.42
CA ASP A 128 -4.72 -20.33 13.98
C ASP A 128 -3.22 -20.41 13.68
N LYS A 129 -2.83 -21.35 12.80
CA LYS A 129 -1.42 -21.67 12.51
C LYS A 129 -1.19 -21.71 11.00
N GLY A 130 -0.09 -21.11 10.59
CA GLY A 130 0.36 -21.06 9.20
C GLY A 130 1.80 -21.51 9.04
N LEU A 131 2.20 -21.67 7.79
CA LEU A 131 3.57 -21.91 7.35
C LEU A 131 4.32 -20.57 7.34
N VAL A 132 5.41 -20.47 8.11
CA VAL A 132 6.17 -19.22 8.24
C VAL A 132 7.59 -19.37 7.69
N LEU A 133 7.97 -18.43 6.83
CA LEU A 133 9.31 -18.26 6.28
C LEU A 133 10.20 -17.55 7.32
N LYS A 134 11.14 -18.26 7.96
CA LYS A 134 11.86 -17.75 9.14
C LYS A 134 13.21 -17.12 8.86
N SER A 135 13.80 -17.30 7.66
CA SER A 135 15.20 -16.92 7.43
C SER A 135 15.32 -15.67 6.55
N ARG A 136 16.21 -14.75 6.93
CA ARG A 136 16.50 -13.53 6.16
C ARG A 136 17.52 -13.81 5.05
N ALA A 137 17.37 -13.16 3.90
CA ALA A 137 18.32 -13.14 2.77
C ALA A 137 18.69 -14.54 2.22
N LYS A 138 17.71 -15.46 2.18
CA LYS A 138 17.92 -16.87 1.80
C LYS A 138 16.88 -17.37 0.82
N HIS A 139 17.28 -18.30 -0.04
CA HIS A 139 16.38 -19.06 -0.90
C HIS A 139 15.64 -20.13 -0.08
N HIS A 140 14.32 -20.16 -0.21
CA HIS A 140 13.43 -21.10 0.44
C HIS A 140 12.67 -21.89 -0.63
N ALA A 141 12.75 -23.23 -0.60
CA ALA A 141 11.98 -24.08 -1.50
C ALA A 141 11.26 -25.20 -0.71
N ILE A 142 9.93 -25.19 -0.77
CA ILE A 142 9.07 -26.21 -0.17
C ILE A 142 7.89 -26.49 -1.12
N SER A 143 7.44 -27.73 -1.21
CA SER A 143 6.34 -28.13 -2.11
C SER A 143 5.48 -29.24 -1.54
N ALA A 144 4.26 -29.40 -2.06
CA ALA A 144 3.30 -30.41 -1.62
C ALA A 144 2.57 -31.03 -2.82
N GLN A 145 2.40 -32.35 -2.79
CA GLN A 145 1.64 -33.08 -3.80
C GLN A 145 0.13 -32.82 -3.64
N MET A 146 -0.58 -32.65 -4.75
CA MET A 146 -2.05 -32.51 -4.77
C MET A 146 -2.75 -33.86 -4.64
N LEU A 147 -4.02 -33.84 -4.21
CA LEU A 147 -4.85 -35.05 -4.05
C LEU A 147 -5.11 -35.75 -5.40
N ARG A 148 -5.23 -34.95 -6.47
CA ARG A 148 -5.37 -35.37 -7.86
C ARG A 148 -4.78 -34.27 -8.77
N PRO A 149 -4.16 -34.60 -9.91
CA PRO A 149 -3.73 -33.59 -10.88
C PRO A 149 -4.91 -32.75 -11.38
N PHE A 150 -4.69 -31.48 -11.68
CA PHE A 150 -5.67 -30.61 -12.32
C PHE A 150 -5.43 -30.56 -13.82
N THR A 151 -6.51 -30.68 -14.61
CA THR A 151 -6.50 -30.71 -16.08
C THR A 151 -7.39 -29.61 -16.64
N PHE A 152 -6.83 -28.76 -17.50
CA PHE A 152 -7.54 -27.63 -18.11
C PHE A 152 -8.46 -28.12 -19.25
N ASP A 153 -9.69 -28.50 -18.90
CA ASP A 153 -10.67 -29.12 -19.80
C ASP A 153 -11.82 -28.19 -20.21
N THR A 154 -12.80 -28.04 -19.33
CA THR A 154 -14.06 -27.29 -19.46
C THR A 154 -14.50 -26.67 -18.13
N ARG A 155 -13.73 -26.86 -17.06
CA ARG A 155 -13.98 -26.33 -15.71
C ARG A 155 -12.98 -25.24 -15.36
N PRO A 156 -13.37 -24.18 -14.63
CA PRO A 156 -12.43 -23.13 -14.24
C PRO A 156 -11.40 -23.66 -13.24
N LEU A 157 -10.28 -22.95 -13.15
CA LEU A 157 -9.31 -23.11 -12.07
C LEU A 157 -9.48 -21.97 -11.08
N ILE A 158 -9.63 -22.30 -9.79
CA ILE A 158 -9.59 -21.34 -8.70
C ILE A 158 -8.47 -21.71 -7.74
N ILE A 159 -7.61 -20.73 -7.43
CA ILE A 159 -6.52 -20.83 -6.46
C ILE A 159 -6.76 -19.77 -5.39
N GLN A 160 -6.67 -20.16 -4.12
CA GLN A 160 -6.72 -19.24 -2.98
C GLN A 160 -5.63 -19.57 -1.98
N TYR A 161 -5.06 -18.55 -1.35
CA TYR A 161 -4.24 -18.66 -0.14
C TYR A 161 -4.09 -17.29 0.55
N GLU A 162 -3.71 -17.32 1.82
CA GLU A 162 -3.47 -16.13 2.62
C GLU A 162 -1.97 -15.82 2.70
N VAL A 163 -1.62 -14.53 2.73
CA VAL A 163 -0.28 -14.03 3.07
C VAL A 163 -0.39 -12.91 4.10
N ASN A 164 0.43 -12.98 5.15
CA ASN A 164 0.67 -11.87 6.08
C ASN A 164 2.17 -11.55 6.13
N PHE A 165 2.52 -10.29 5.88
CA PHE A 165 3.90 -9.78 6.00
C PHE A 165 4.13 -9.22 7.41
N GLN A 166 4.31 -10.08 8.41
CA GLN A 166 4.30 -9.69 9.84
C GLN A 166 5.32 -8.61 10.21
N ALA A 167 6.49 -8.59 9.56
CA ALA A 167 7.51 -7.55 9.75
C ALA A 167 7.29 -6.29 8.90
N GLY A 168 6.45 -6.38 7.87
CA GLY A 168 6.60 -5.66 6.60
C GLY A 168 7.51 -6.42 5.63
N ILE A 169 7.52 -6.02 4.36
CA ILE A 169 8.40 -6.59 3.33
C ILE A 169 9.10 -5.46 2.54
N ASP A 170 10.42 -5.56 2.40
CA ASP A 170 11.25 -4.58 1.68
C ASP A 170 11.53 -5.06 0.24
N CYS A 171 12.08 -6.28 0.13
CA CYS A 171 12.26 -6.99 -1.11
C CYS A 171 12.14 -8.50 -0.89
N GLY A 172 11.27 -9.17 -1.64
CA GLY A 172 11.02 -10.61 -1.57
C GLY A 172 9.69 -11.01 -2.20
N GLY A 173 9.60 -12.29 -2.56
CA GLY A 173 8.39 -12.90 -3.10
C GLY A 173 7.56 -13.62 -2.04
N ALA A 174 6.25 -13.71 -2.27
CA ALA A 174 5.31 -14.56 -1.54
C ALA A 174 4.30 -15.22 -2.50
N TYR A 175 4.75 -15.57 -3.70
CA TYR A 175 3.97 -16.23 -4.76
C TYR A 175 4.01 -17.78 -4.68
N VAL A 176 2.99 -18.39 -5.27
CA VAL A 176 2.85 -19.84 -5.45
C VAL A 176 3.18 -20.22 -6.90
N LYS A 177 3.98 -21.29 -7.08
CA LYS A 177 4.19 -21.97 -8.37
C LYS A 177 3.38 -23.28 -8.41
N LEU A 178 2.58 -23.47 -9.44
CA LEU A 178 1.87 -24.73 -9.72
C LEU A 178 2.73 -25.61 -10.62
N LEU A 179 3.27 -26.70 -10.08
CA LEU A 179 4.30 -27.50 -10.73
C LEU A 179 3.69 -28.45 -11.77
N THR A 180 4.19 -28.36 -13.01
CA THR A 180 3.67 -29.10 -14.16
C THR A 180 3.79 -30.60 -13.95
N GLN A 181 2.75 -31.33 -14.33
CA GLN A 181 2.73 -32.79 -14.24
C GLN A 181 3.68 -33.41 -15.28
N THR A 182 4.91 -33.71 -14.87
CA THR A 182 5.87 -34.53 -15.63
C THR A 182 6.11 -35.87 -14.93
N PRO A 183 6.44 -36.96 -15.65
CA PRO A 183 6.87 -38.22 -15.03
C PRO A 183 8.14 -38.08 -14.17
N GLU A 184 8.96 -37.07 -14.45
CA GLU A 184 10.24 -36.78 -13.79
C GLU A 184 10.11 -35.76 -12.64
N LEU A 185 8.90 -35.36 -12.25
CA LEU A 185 8.68 -34.36 -11.19
C LEU A 185 9.13 -34.89 -9.82
N ASN A 186 10.32 -34.47 -9.38
CA ASN A 186 10.86 -34.79 -8.07
C ASN A 186 10.76 -33.58 -7.12
N LEU A 187 9.92 -33.69 -6.08
CA LEU A 187 9.68 -32.63 -5.11
C LEU A 187 10.87 -32.39 -4.16
N ASP A 188 11.72 -33.40 -3.93
CA ASP A 188 12.99 -33.24 -3.19
C ASP A 188 14.03 -32.39 -3.96
N GLN A 189 13.80 -32.17 -5.26
CA GLN A 189 14.69 -31.45 -6.18
C GLN A 189 14.02 -30.22 -6.82
N PHE A 190 13.12 -29.58 -6.08
CA PHE A 190 12.44 -28.35 -6.53
C PHE A 190 13.41 -27.15 -6.54
N VAL A 191 13.51 -26.48 -7.68
CA VAL A 191 14.39 -25.32 -7.95
C VAL A 191 13.68 -24.27 -8.80
N ASP A 192 14.29 -23.10 -8.96
CA ASP A 192 13.82 -22.02 -9.85
C ASP A 192 13.49 -22.48 -11.28
N LYS A 193 14.34 -23.35 -11.86
CA LYS A 193 14.20 -23.96 -13.20
C LYS A 193 13.15 -25.08 -13.28
N THR A 194 12.53 -25.53 -12.18
CA THR A 194 11.54 -26.63 -12.21
C THR A 194 10.32 -26.22 -13.05
N PRO A 195 9.85 -27.07 -14.00
CA PRO A 195 8.75 -26.71 -14.88
C PRO A 195 7.45 -26.50 -14.09
N TYR A 196 6.98 -25.26 -14.10
CA TYR A 196 5.68 -24.86 -13.58
C TYR A 196 4.73 -24.47 -14.72
N THR A 197 3.43 -24.53 -14.47
CA THR A 197 2.36 -24.16 -15.40
C THR A 197 1.89 -22.73 -15.14
N ILE A 198 1.63 -22.37 -13.87
CA ILE A 198 1.21 -21.04 -13.41
C ILE A 198 2.09 -20.60 -12.24
N MET A 199 2.47 -19.33 -12.20
CA MET A 199 2.95 -18.65 -11.00
C MET A 199 1.96 -17.53 -10.65
N PHE A 200 1.52 -17.48 -9.40
CA PHE A 200 0.52 -16.52 -8.93
C PHE A 200 0.86 -16.01 -7.52
N GLY A 201 0.81 -14.70 -7.31
CA GLY A 201 0.86 -14.10 -5.97
C GLY A 201 1.69 -12.83 -5.83
N PRO A 202 1.74 -12.26 -4.61
CA PRO A 202 2.44 -11.02 -4.33
C PRO A 202 3.97 -11.17 -4.39
N ASP A 203 4.62 -10.11 -4.87
CA ASP A 203 6.06 -9.92 -4.97
C ASP A 203 6.36 -8.42 -4.84
N LYS A 204 7.45 -8.08 -4.16
CA LYS A 204 7.87 -6.69 -4.00
C LYS A 204 9.38 -6.60 -4.07
N CYS A 205 9.91 -5.56 -4.70
CA CYS A 205 11.28 -5.13 -4.41
C CYS A 205 11.40 -3.61 -4.44
N GLY A 206 11.78 -3.00 -3.30
CA GLY A 206 11.85 -1.55 -3.17
C GLY A 206 10.47 -0.92 -3.33
N GLU A 207 10.28 -0.11 -4.37
CA GLU A 207 8.98 0.51 -4.71
C GLU A 207 8.19 -0.26 -5.79
N ASP A 208 8.72 -1.36 -6.32
CA ASP A 208 8.04 -2.15 -7.36
C ASP A 208 7.12 -3.21 -6.72
N TYR A 209 5.88 -2.81 -6.44
CA TYR A 209 4.81 -3.69 -5.98
C TYR A 209 4.21 -4.47 -7.17
N LYS A 210 4.19 -5.80 -7.10
CA LYS A 210 3.76 -6.71 -8.19
C LYS A 210 2.88 -7.84 -7.67
N LEU A 211 1.65 -7.91 -8.14
CA LEU A 211 0.85 -9.12 -8.04
C LEU A 211 1.05 -9.94 -9.33
N HIS A 212 1.93 -10.94 -9.28
CA HIS A 212 2.20 -11.80 -10.43
C HIS A 212 0.99 -12.66 -10.75
N PHE A 213 0.62 -12.69 -12.02
CA PHE A 213 -0.03 -13.83 -12.64
C PHE A 213 0.72 -14.12 -13.94
N ILE A 214 1.41 -15.26 -13.96
CA ILE A 214 2.25 -15.71 -15.06
C ILE A 214 1.81 -17.13 -15.41
N PHE A 215 1.67 -17.44 -16.70
CA PHE A 215 1.51 -18.83 -17.13
C PHE A 215 2.48 -19.17 -18.26
N ARG A 216 2.84 -20.46 -18.35
CA ARG A 216 3.82 -20.95 -19.33
C ARG A 216 3.09 -21.54 -20.53
N HIS A 217 2.94 -20.73 -21.56
CA HIS A 217 2.32 -21.13 -22.82
C HIS A 217 3.31 -21.95 -23.65
N LYS A 218 2.85 -23.07 -24.21
CA LYS A 218 3.65 -23.90 -25.11
C LYS A 218 3.41 -23.49 -26.56
N ASN A 219 4.44 -22.94 -27.20
CA ASN A 219 4.41 -22.53 -28.60
C ASN A 219 4.02 -23.72 -29.50
N PRO A 220 2.91 -23.65 -30.26
CA PRO A 220 2.42 -24.78 -31.06
C PRO A 220 3.27 -25.08 -32.31
N LYS A 221 4.16 -24.16 -32.72
CA LYS A 221 5.11 -24.36 -33.83
C LYS A 221 6.44 -24.95 -33.37
N THR A 222 7.08 -24.36 -32.35
CA THR A 222 8.43 -24.79 -31.91
C THR A 222 8.39 -25.84 -30.81
N GLY A 223 7.30 -25.91 -30.04
CA GLY A 223 7.15 -26.79 -28.88
C GLY A 223 7.83 -26.26 -27.61
N GLU A 224 8.46 -25.09 -27.66
CA GLU A 224 9.11 -24.42 -26.54
C GLU A 224 8.06 -23.80 -25.58
N PHE A 225 8.45 -23.54 -24.34
CA PHE A 225 7.62 -22.88 -23.34
C PHE A 225 8.06 -21.43 -23.13
N GLU A 226 7.12 -20.50 -23.26
CA GLU A 226 7.33 -19.08 -23.08
C GLU A 226 6.49 -18.57 -21.90
N GLU A 227 7.06 -17.70 -21.08
CA GLU A 227 6.38 -17.09 -19.93
C GLU A 227 5.54 -15.90 -20.38
N LYS A 228 4.24 -15.94 -20.05
CA LYS A 228 3.25 -14.92 -20.41
C LYS A 228 2.77 -14.26 -19.12
N HIS A 229 3.14 -13.00 -18.92
CA HIS A 229 2.82 -12.23 -17.71
C HIS A 229 1.54 -11.41 -17.92
N ALA A 230 0.62 -11.44 -16.97
CA ALA A 230 -0.52 -10.53 -16.97
C ALA A 230 -0.06 -9.06 -16.90
N LYS A 231 -0.79 -8.15 -17.55
CA LYS A 231 -0.62 -6.71 -17.33
C LYS A 231 -0.76 -6.39 -15.84
N LYS A 232 0.04 -5.44 -15.34
CA LYS A 232 -0.11 -4.93 -13.96
C LYS A 232 -1.54 -4.40 -13.74
N PRO A 233 -2.13 -4.60 -12.54
CA PRO A 233 -3.42 -3.99 -12.21
C PRO A 233 -3.34 -2.46 -12.16
N GLU A 234 -4.47 -1.79 -12.39
CA GLU A 234 -4.60 -0.33 -12.23
C GLU A 234 -4.82 0.07 -10.75
N ALA A 235 -5.19 -0.87 -9.89
CA ALA A 235 -5.39 -0.65 -8.46
C ALA A 235 -4.05 -0.49 -7.71
N ASP A 236 -3.98 0.47 -6.78
CA ASP A 236 -2.83 0.59 -5.89
C ASP A 236 -2.72 -0.64 -4.96
N LEU A 237 -1.61 -1.35 -5.08
CA LEU A 237 -1.31 -2.54 -4.29
C LEU A 237 -0.57 -2.22 -2.98
N ARG A 238 -0.05 -1.00 -2.78
CA ARG A 238 0.90 -0.64 -1.72
C ARG A 238 0.45 -1.03 -0.31
N MET A 239 -0.85 -0.89 -0.01
CA MET A 239 -1.41 -1.21 1.31
C MET A 239 -1.18 -2.66 1.72
N TYR A 240 -1.39 -3.62 0.80
CA TYR A 240 -1.33 -5.07 1.06
C TYR A 240 0.07 -5.64 1.39
N TYR A 241 1.09 -4.78 1.35
CA TYR A 241 2.51 -5.11 1.64
C TYR A 241 3.06 -4.30 2.82
N THR A 242 2.26 -3.42 3.42
CA THR A 242 2.75 -2.39 4.36
C THR A 242 1.90 -2.24 5.63
N ASP A 243 0.61 -2.62 5.61
CA ASP A 243 -0.26 -2.56 6.80
C ASP A 243 -0.05 -3.71 7.81
N LYS A 244 0.71 -4.74 7.41
CA LYS A 244 1.05 -5.97 8.17
C LYS A 244 -0.17 -6.86 8.50
N LYS A 245 -1.24 -6.75 7.71
CA LYS A 245 -2.46 -7.55 7.87
C LYS A 245 -2.45 -8.82 7.02
N THR A 246 -3.46 -9.64 7.23
CA THR A 246 -3.63 -10.93 6.58
C THR A 246 -4.50 -10.78 5.34
N HIS A 247 -3.90 -10.90 4.15
CA HIS A 247 -4.61 -10.71 2.88
C HIS A 247 -4.84 -12.02 2.14
N LEU A 248 -6.04 -12.14 1.56
CA LEU A 248 -6.46 -13.31 0.80
C LEU A 248 -6.24 -13.07 -0.70
N TYR A 249 -5.32 -13.83 -1.29
CA TYR A 249 -5.02 -13.77 -2.73
C TYR A 249 -5.79 -14.86 -3.47
N THR A 250 -6.64 -14.46 -4.41
CA THR A 250 -7.47 -15.36 -5.23
C THR A 250 -7.18 -15.17 -6.71
N LEU A 251 -6.90 -16.26 -7.44
CA LEU A 251 -6.92 -16.30 -8.90
C LEU A 251 -8.12 -17.13 -9.34
N VAL A 252 -8.95 -16.58 -10.24
CA VAL A 252 -9.99 -17.30 -10.96
C VAL A 252 -9.64 -17.28 -12.45
N LEU A 253 -9.54 -18.45 -13.07
CA LEU A 253 -9.23 -18.59 -14.48
C LEU A 253 -10.28 -19.45 -15.17
N ASN A 254 -10.96 -18.89 -16.16
CA ASN A 254 -12.14 -19.47 -16.79
C ASN A 254 -11.83 -20.15 -18.15
N PRO A 255 -12.61 -21.16 -18.56
CA PRO A 255 -12.41 -21.88 -19.83
C PRO A 255 -12.61 -21.05 -21.12
N ASP A 256 -13.13 -19.82 -21.02
CA ASP A 256 -13.26 -18.85 -22.11
C ASP A 256 -12.02 -17.94 -22.28
N ASN A 257 -10.94 -18.28 -21.57
CA ASN A 257 -9.70 -17.52 -21.43
C ASN A 257 -9.83 -16.21 -20.64
N SER A 258 -10.97 -15.91 -19.98
CA SER A 258 -11.04 -14.80 -19.04
C SER A 258 -10.38 -15.13 -17.70
N PHE A 259 -9.82 -14.13 -17.03
CA PHE A 259 -9.27 -14.26 -15.68
C PHE A 259 -9.70 -13.10 -14.78
N GLU A 260 -9.87 -13.39 -13.49
CA GLU A 260 -10.04 -12.43 -12.41
C GLU A 260 -8.96 -12.68 -11.36
N VAL A 261 -8.32 -11.61 -10.89
CA VAL A 261 -7.48 -11.63 -9.68
C VAL A 261 -8.17 -10.80 -8.62
N LEU A 262 -8.42 -11.43 -7.47
CA LEU A 262 -9.03 -10.77 -6.32
C LEU A 262 -8.05 -10.76 -5.14
N VAL A 263 -7.99 -9.63 -4.45
CA VAL A 263 -7.36 -9.49 -3.13
C VAL A 263 -8.47 -9.13 -2.15
N ASP A 264 -8.55 -9.81 -1.01
CA ASP A 264 -9.56 -9.57 0.01
C ASP A 264 -11.00 -9.64 -0.53
N GLN A 265 -11.26 -10.59 -1.45
CA GLN A 265 -12.49 -10.76 -2.23
C GLN A 265 -12.87 -9.58 -3.16
N THR A 266 -12.00 -8.57 -3.30
CA THR A 266 -12.17 -7.43 -4.22
C THR A 266 -11.38 -7.66 -5.50
N VAL A 267 -12.01 -7.52 -6.67
CA VAL A 267 -11.33 -7.67 -7.96
C VAL A 267 -10.32 -6.52 -8.15
N VAL A 268 -9.02 -6.85 -8.23
CA VAL A 268 -7.93 -5.88 -8.46
C VAL A 268 -7.38 -5.94 -9.88
N ASN A 269 -7.54 -7.08 -10.57
CA ASN A 269 -7.17 -7.26 -11.97
C ASN A 269 -8.18 -8.15 -12.69
N SER A 270 -8.44 -7.89 -13.96
CA SER A 270 -9.29 -8.75 -14.80
C SER A 270 -8.96 -8.54 -16.27
N GLY A 271 -9.01 -9.60 -17.08
CA GLY A 271 -8.71 -9.52 -18.51
C GLY A 271 -8.90 -10.86 -19.22
N ASN A 272 -8.31 -10.99 -20.41
CA ASN A 272 -8.28 -12.24 -21.17
C ASN A 272 -6.85 -12.65 -21.52
N LEU A 273 -6.55 -13.96 -21.47
CA LEU A 273 -5.21 -14.51 -21.79
C LEU A 273 -4.71 -14.08 -23.18
N LEU A 274 -5.61 -13.82 -24.14
CA LEU A 274 -5.27 -13.44 -25.51
C LEU A 274 -4.87 -11.96 -25.66
N THR A 275 -5.40 -11.06 -24.83
CA THR A 275 -5.28 -9.59 -24.98
C THR A 275 -4.47 -8.93 -23.88
N ASP A 276 -4.39 -9.53 -22.70
CA ASP A 276 -3.91 -8.89 -21.47
C ASP A 276 -2.64 -9.53 -20.91
N MET A 277 -1.89 -10.16 -21.82
CA MET A 277 -0.63 -10.85 -21.56
C MET A 277 0.54 -10.19 -22.30
N THR A 278 1.69 -10.16 -21.63
CA THR A 278 2.96 -9.63 -22.13
C THR A 278 4.06 -10.67 -21.92
N PRO A 279 4.75 -11.14 -22.98
CA PRO A 279 4.41 -10.97 -24.40
C PRO A 279 3.00 -11.51 -24.74
N PRO A 280 2.36 -11.11 -25.85
CA PRO A 280 1.06 -11.66 -26.24
C PRO A 280 1.17 -13.16 -26.52
N VAL A 281 0.09 -13.91 -26.29
CA VAL A 281 0.04 -15.36 -26.59
C VAL A 281 0.26 -15.60 -28.08
N ASN A 282 -0.53 -14.94 -28.92
CA ASN A 282 -0.38 -14.99 -30.37
C ASN A 282 0.61 -13.89 -30.80
N PRO A 283 1.77 -14.23 -31.38
CA PRO A 283 2.71 -13.24 -31.89
C PRO A 283 2.07 -12.46 -33.07
N PRO A 284 2.51 -11.22 -33.35
CA PRO A 284 1.93 -10.42 -34.43
C PRO A 284 2.16 -11.08 -35.80
N ALA A 285 1.16 -10.99 -36.69
CA ALA A 285 1.21 -11.56 -38.04
C ALA A 285 2.25 -10.89 -38.94
N GLU A 286 2.60 -9.63 -38.64
CA GLU A 286 3.66 -8.86 -39.28
C GLU A 286 4.69 -8.44 -38.23
N ILE A 287 5.97 -8.48 -38.60
CA ILE A 287 7.08 -7.89 -37.83
C ILE A 287 7.77 -6.83 -38.69
N GLU A 288 8.46 -5.90 -38.02
CA GLU A 288 9.38 -4.99 -38.71
C GLU A 288 10.60 -5.78 -39.22
N ASP A 289 11.02 -5.51 -40.47
CA ASP A 289 12.09 -6.23 -41.17
C ASP A 289 13.46 -5.87 -40.57
N PRO A 290 14.19 -6.82 -39.95
CA PRO A 290 15.47 -6.52 -39.31
C PRO A 290 16.61 -6.24 -40.31
N GLU A 291 16.42 -6.59 -41.59
CA GLU A 291 17.38 -6.32 -42.67
C GLU A 291 17.11 -4.98 -43.39
N ASP A 292 15.96 -4.34 -43.11
CA ASP A 292 15.64 -3.02 -43.66
C ASP A 292 16.30 -1.93 -42.82
N GLN A 293 16.97 -0.99 -43.48
CA GLN A 293 17.75 0.07 -42.82
C GLN A 293 17.34 1.44 -43.34
N LYS A 294 17.40 2.45 -42.46
CA LYS A 294 17.08 3.82 -42.80
C LYS A 294 17.99 4.32 -43.94
N PRO A 295 17.44 4.77 -45.09
CA PRO A 295 18.21 5.38 -46.16
C PRO A 295 18.93 6.66 -45.71
N GLU A 296 20.16 6.89 -46.19
CA GLU A 296 20.94 8.09 -45.84
C GLU A 296 20.28 9.40 -46.32
N ASP A 297 19.46 9.34 -47.36
CA ASP A 297 18.67 10.45 -47.91
C ASP A 297 17.33 10.69 -47.18
N TRP A 298 16.99 9.88 -46.17
CA TRP A 298 15.76 10.03 -45.41
C TRP A 298 15.89 11.10 -44.31
N ASP A 299 15.43 12.31 -44.61
CA ASP A 299 15.41 13.42 -43.65
C ASP A 299 14.19 13.36 -42.73
N GLU A 300 14.46 13.15 -41.43
CA GLU A 300 13.46 13.10 -40.36
C GLU A 300 13.32 14.45 -39.63
N ARG A 301 14.08 15.48 -40.02
CA ARG A 301 14.02 16.79 -39.37
C ARG A 301 12.77 17.53 -39.88
N PRO A 302 11.73 17.77 -39.05
CA PRO A 302 10.52 18.44 -39.52
C PRO A 302 10.78 19.92 -39.84
N LYS A 303 11.80 20.51 -39.22
CA LYS A 303 12.27 21.87 -39.47
C LYS A 303 13.78 21.91 -39.71
N ILE A 304 14.20 22.79 -40.60
CA ILE A 304 15.62 23.10 -40.87
C ILE A 304 15.84 24.61 -40.68
N GLN A 305 17.10 25.00 -40.51
CA GLN A 305 17.48 26.40 -40.61
C GLN A 305 17.25 26.90 -42.04
N ASP A 306 16.67 28.09 -42.17
CA ASP A 306 16.45 28.75 -43.44
C ASP A 306 17.78 28.98 -44.19
N PRO A 307 17.98 28.39 -45.38
CA PRO A 307 19.22 28.54 -46.15
C PRO A 307 19.28 29.86 -46.94
N GLU A 308 18.17 30.59 -47.08
CA GLU A 308 18.13 31.91 -47.73
C GLU A 308 18.29 33.06 -46.73
N ALA A 309 18.10 32.78 -45.44
CA ALA A 309 18.33 33.76 -44.37
C ALA A 309 19.83 34.08 -44.20
N VAL A 310 20.17 35.36 -44.28
CA VAL A 310 21.52 35.88 -44.06
C VAL A 310 21.54 36.70 -42.77
N LYS A 311 22.66 36.62 -42.02
CA LYS A 311 22.91 37.45 -40.83
C LYS A 311 22.75 38.95 -41.17
N PRO A 312 21.89 39.71 -40.48
CA PRO A 312 21.75 41.15 -40.68
C PRO A 312 23.03 41.94 -40.37
N GLU A 313 23.28 43.01 -41.13
CA GLU A 313 24.46 43.88 -40.93
C GLU A 313 24.41 44.65 -39.60
N ASP A 314 23.23 44.83 -38.99
CA ASP A 314 23.05 45.45 -37.66
C ASP A 314 23.24 44.46 -36.50
N TRP A 315 23.62 43.21 -36.77
CA TRP A 315 23.80 42.17 -35.75
C TRP A 315 25.29 41.97 -35.41
N ASP A 316 25.77 42.71 -34.41
CA ASP A 316 27.07 42.44 -33.81
C ASP A 316 27.01 41.16 -32.95
N GLU A 317 27.99 40.27 -33.13
CA GLU A 317 28.15 39.02 -32.37
C GLU A 317 29.39 39.05 -31.44
N ASP A 318 30.31 40.00 -31.67
CA ASP A 318 31.51 40.21 -30.88
C ASP A 318 31.28 41.26 -29.78
N ALA A 319 30.18 42.01 -29.85
CA ALA A 319 29.65 42.82 -28.76
C ALA A 319 29.57 42.01 -27.45
N PRO A 320 30.12 42.51 -26.33
CA PRO A 320 30.04 41.80 -25.05
C PRO A 320 28.61 41.90 -24.48
N ALA A 321 28.19 40.86 -23.75
CA ALA A 321 26.88 40.81 -23.11
C ALA A 321 26.69 41.91 -22.06
N GLN A 322 27.77 42.31 -21.40
CA GLN A 322 27.80 43.38 -20.40
C GLN A 322 28.92 44.37 -20.71
N ILE A 323 28.70 45.63 -20.35
CA ILE A 323 29.66 46.74 -20.46
C ILE A 323 29.83 47.40 -19.09
N PRO A 324 30.99 48.02 -18.78
CA PRO A 324 31.15 48.78 -17.56
C PRO A 324 30.13 49.93 -17.53
N ASP A 325 29.46 50.11 -16.40
CA ASP A 325 28.60 51.27 -16.17
C ASP A 325 29.47 52.53 -16.12
N GLU A 326 29.23 53.49 -17.02
CA GLU A 326 29.93 54.79 -17.04
C GLU A 326 29.36 55.78 -16.01
N ASP A 327 28.05 55.72 -15.73
CA ASP A 327 27.34 56.57 -14.77
C ASP A 327 27.60 56.13 -13.32
N ALA A 328 27.99 54.87 -13.08
CA ALA A 328 28.43 54.39 -11.77
C ALA A 328 29.66 55.16 -11.25
N VAL A 329 29.46 55.95 -10.20
CA VAL A 329 30.54 56.62 -9.45
C VAL A 329 30.95 55.76 -8.25
N LYS A 330 32.25 55.66 -8.00
CA LYS A 330 32.82 54.99 -6.83
C LYS A 330 32.32 55.64 -5.53
N PRO A 331 31.83 54.88 -4.52
CA PRO A 331 31.41 55.45 -3.23
C PRO A 331 32.54 56.16 -2.47
N ASP A 332 32.22 57.30 -1.87
CA ASP A 332 33.11 57.98 -0.92
C ASP A 332 33.36 57.10 0.32
N GLY A 333 34.64 56.83 0.62
CA GLY A 333 35.05 56.01 1.78
C GLY A 333 35.43 54.55 1.46
N TRP A 334 35.38 54.13 0.20
CA TRP A 334 35.91 52.83 -0.25
C TRP A 334 37.42 52.69 0.02
N LEU A 335 37.85 51.51 0.50
CA LEU A 335 39.25 51.25 0.92
C LEU A 335 40.03 50.47 -0.16
N ASP A 336 40.76 51.15 -1.04
CA ASP A 336 41.48 50.48 -2.15
C ASP A 336 42.67 49.61 -1.70
N ASP A 337 43.37 50.05 -0.64
CA ASP A 337 44.63 49.45 -0.18
C ASP A 337 44.41 48.24 0.76
N GLU A 338 43.19 48.08 1.29
CA GLU A 338 42.79 46.95 2.14
C GLU A 338 42.18 45.84 1.29
N PRO A 339 42.59 44.56 1.42
CA PRO A 339 41.98 43.47 0.69
C PRO A 339 40.57 43.15 1.24
N GLU A 340 39.67 42.72 0.35
CA GLU A 340 38.30 42.32 0.68
C GLU A 340 38.24 41.10 1.61
N TYR A 341 39.22 40.19 1.45
CA TYR A 341 39.42 39.01 2.29
C TYR A 341 40.83 39.00 2.88
N ILE A 342 40.98 38.40 4.05
CA ILE A 342 42.25 38.12 4.71
C ILE A 342 42.31 36.63 5.10
N GLY A 343 43.50 36.06 5.22
CA GLY A 343 43.67 34.75 5.83
C GLY A 343 43.24 34.79 7.30
N ASP A 344 42.47 33.80 7.72
CA ASP A 344 41.99 33.66 9.09
C ASP A 344 43.18 33.56 10.07
N PRO A 345 43.31 34.47 11.06
CA PRO A 345 44.43 34.49 12.00
C PRO A 345 44.35 33.38 13.07
N ASP A 346 43.17 32.79 13.29
CA ASP A 346 42.95 31.72 14.26
C ASP A 346 42.96 30.32 13.61
N ALA A 347 43.01 30.24 12.28
CA ALA A 347 43.15 28.98 11.55
C ALA A 347 44.55 28.35 11.73
N VAL A 348 44.57 27.06 12.10
CA VAL A 348 45.79 26.26 12.30
C VAL A 348 45.89 25.20 11.20
N LYS A 349 47.09 25.01 10.62
CA LYS A 349 47.35 23.93 9.67
C LYS A 349 47.04 22.55 10.30
N PRO A 350 46.23 21.69 9.67
CA PRO A 350 45.99 20.33 10.15
C PRO A 350 47.28 19.50 10.25
N GLU A 351 47.37 18.62 11.27
CA GLU A 351 48.56 17.77 11.49
C GLU A 351 48.76 16.71 10.38
N ASP A 352 47.70 16.36 9.65
CA ASP A 352 47.69 15.36 8.58
C ASP A 352 47.91 15.94 7.16
N TRP A 353 48.20 17.24 7.04
CA TRP A 353 48.39 17.91 5.74
C TRP A 353 49.83 17.79 5.21
N ASP A 354 50.00 17.08 4.10
CA ASP A 354 51.30 16.80 3.47
C ASP A 354 51.59 17.80 2.33
N GLU A 355 52.67 18.56 2.44
CA GLU A 355 53.03 19.60 1.45
C GLU A 355 53.51 19.04 0.09
N ASP A 356 53.89 17.75 0.00
CA ASP A 356 54.29 17.08 -1.25
C ASP A 356 53.07 16.49 -2.01
N MET A 357 51.96 16.23 -1.31
CA MET A 357 50.71 15.69 -1.88
C MET A 357 49.61 16.75 -2.03
N ASP A 358 49.37 17.54 -0.99
CA ASP A 358 48.27 18.52 -0.91
C ASP A 358 48.71 19.95 -1.27
N GLY A 359 50.02 20.21 -1.20
CA GLY A 359 50.65 21.50 -1.55
C GLY A 359 50.90 22.44 -0.36
N GLU A 360 51.37 23.67 -0.65
CA GLU A 360 51.57 24.70 0.37
C GLU A 360 50.22 25.08 1.01
N TRP A 361 50.12 24.98 2.34
CA TRP A 361 48.88 25.28 3.07
C TRP A 361 48.62 26.79 3.15
N GLU A 362 47.52 27.24 2.56
CA GLU A 362 47.01 28.61 2.71
C GLU A 362 45.84 28.64 3.72
N ALA A 363 45.82 29.66 4.58
CA ALA A 363 44.75 29.84 5.56
C ALA A 363 43.42 30.20 4.86
N PRO A 364 42.26 29.69 5.36
CA PRO A 364 40.94 30.05 4.85
C PRO A 364 40.73 31.57 4.78
N GLN A 365 40.10 32.03 3.70
CA GLN A 365 39.90 33.45 3.45
C GLN A 365 38.60 33.94 4.09
N ILE A 366 38.71 34.74 5.16
CA ILE A 366 37.59 35.38 5.85
C ILE A 366 37.41 36.82 5.34
N PRO A 367 36.18 37.38 5.32
CA PRO A 367 35.98 38.79 4.97
C PRO A 367 36.72 39.69 5.97
N ASN A 368 37.44 40.70 5.47
CA ASN A 368 38.24 41.59 6.30
C ASN A 368 37.32 42.46 7.20
N PRO A 369 37.43 42.41 8.55
CA PRO A 369 36.55 43.17 9.45
C PRO A 369 36.59 44.70 9.28
N ALA A 370 37.66 45.26 8.68
CA ALA A 370 37.67 46.67 8.32
C ALA A 370 36.58 47.01 7.28
N CYS A 371 36.32 46.07 6.36
CA CYS A 371 35.44 46.22 5.21
C CYS A 371 33.95 46.17 5.59
N GLU A 372 33.59 45.50 6.70
CA GLU A 372 32.22 45.57 7.26
C GLU A 372 31.81 47.00 7.67
N THR A 373 32.79 47.84 7.99
CA THR A 373 32.57 49.24 8.41
C THR A 373 32.67 50.25 7.27
N ALA A 374 33.01 49.80 6.06
CA ALA A 374 33.26 50.63 4.89
C ALA A 374 32.24 50.34 3.76
N PRO A 375 32.11 51.20 2.73
CA PRO A 375 31.28 50.92 1.55
C PRO A 375 31.81 49.79 0.64
N GLY A 376 33.02 49.29 0.90
CA GLY A 376 33.72 48.25 0.13
C GLY A 376 35.24 48.39 0.21
N CYS A 377 35.94 47.34 -0.23
CA CYS A 377 37.39 47.18 -0.13
C CYS A 377 38.03 46.67 -1.43
N GLY A 378 39.35 46.71 -1.50
CA GLY A 378 40.15 46.27 -2.63
C GLY A 378 40.02 47.18 -3.86
N PRO A 379 40.64 46.80 -4.98
CA PRO A 379 40.64 47.62 -6.19
C PRO A 379 39.22 47.72 -6.79
N TRP A 380 38.59 48.90 -6.64
CA TRP A 380 37.22 49.14 -7.10
C TRP A 380 37.05 48.85 -8.59
N LYS A 381 36.19 47.87 -8.91
CA LYS A 381 35.73 47.57 -10.27
C LYS A 381 34.40 48.27 -10.50
N ARG A 382 34.23 48.93 -11.65
CA ARG A 382 32.91 49.42 -12.07
C ARG A 382 31.93 48.25 -12.17
N PRO A 383 30.67 48.40 -11.73
CA PRO A 383 29.66 47.39 -11.98
C PRO A 383 29.45 47.23 -13.49
N MET A 384 29.12 46.00 -13.90
CA MET A 384 28.85 45.66 -15.29
C MET A 384 27.33 45.69 -15.50
N ILE A 385 26.87 46.48 -16.47
CA ILE A 385 25.46 46.56 -16.89
C ILE A 385 25.25 45.84 -18.20
N ASP A 386 24.06 45.27 -18.39
CA ASP A 386 23.71 44.55 -19.62
C ASP A 386 23.74 45.50 -20.83
N ASN A 387 24.46 45.11 -21.87
CA ASN A 387 24.69 45.93 -23.05
C ASN A 387 23.43 45.99 -23.92
N PRO A 388 22.78 47.16 -24.11
CA PRO A 388 21.54 47.27 -24.90
C PRO A 388 21.71 46.92 -26.40
N SER A 389 22.95 46.83 -26.88
CA SER A 389 23.27 46.41 -28.26
C SER A 389 23.58 44.92 -28.39
N TYR A 390 23.65 44.17 -27.28
CA TYR A 390 23.96 42.74 -27.33
C TYR A 390 22.78 41.92 -27.84
N LYS A 391 22.97 41.26 -28.98
CA LYS A 391 21.98 40.36 -29.59
C LYS A 391 22.38 38.88 -29.47
N GLY A 392 23.58 38.58 -28.96
CA GLY A 392 24.13 37.23 -28.93
C GLY A 392 24.53 36.70 -30.31
N LYS A 393 24.74 35.38 -30.43
CA LYS A 393 25.07 34.77 -31.74
C LYS A 393 23.82 34.61 -32.60
N TRP A 394 23.90 35.06 -33.84
CA TRP A 394 22.79 34.99 -34.78
C TRP A 394 22.51 33.54 -35.19
N LYS A 395 21.23 33.22 -35.39
CA LYS A 395 20.78 31.91 -35.86
C LYS A 395 19.69 32.12 -36.93
N PRO A 396 19.71 31.40 -38.05
CA PRO A 396 18.62 31.45 -39.03
C PRO A 396 17.28 31.07 -38.38
N PRO A 397 16.15 31.63 -38.88
CA PRO A 397 14.83 31.12 -38.51
C PRO A 397 14.66 29.66 -38.93
N MET A 398 13.81 28.92 -38.21
CA MET A 398 13.54 27.51 -38.48
C MET A 398 12.30 27.39 -39.39
N ILE A 399 12.52 27.04 -40.67
CA ILE A 399 11.46 26.77 -41.66
C ILE A 399 11.07 25.29 -41.64
N ASP A 400 9.84 24.98 -42.07
CA ASP A 400 9.42 23.59 -42.28
C ASP A 400 10.19 22.98 -43.45
N ASN A 401 10.70 21.77 -43.27
CA ASN A 401 11.64 21.15 -44.19
C ASN A 401 10.92 20.54 -45.42
N PRO A 402 11.17 21.02 -46.66
CA PRO A 402 10.53 20.48 -47.86
C PRO A 402 10.89 19.02 -48.16
N SER A 403 12.00 18.53 -47.59
CA SER A 403 12.50 17.16 -47.75
C SER A 403 12.10 16.22 -46.60
N TYR A 404 11.27 16.66 -45.66
CA TYR A 404 10.83 15.84 -44.53
C TYR A 404 9.94 14.68 -44.99
N GLN A 405 10.44 13.45 -44.85
CA GLN A 405 9.74 12.24 -45.29
C GLN A 405 8.93 11.57 -44.16
N GLY A 406 8.94 12.14 -42.95
CA GLY A 406 8.39 11.54 -41.73
C GLY A 406 9.50 10.91 -40.87
N VAL A 407 9.13 10.42 -39.69
CA VAL A 407 10.00 9.51 -38.92
C VAL A 407 10.05 8.16 -39.65
N TRP A 408 11.25 7.68 -39.96
CA TRP A 408 11.43 6.42 -40.67
C TRP A 408 11.02 5.23 -39.80
N LYS A 409 10.52 4.18 -40.45
CA LYS A 409 10.27 2.87 -39.84
C LYS A 409 10.65 1.76 -40.82
N PRO A 410 11.14 0.60 -40.36
CA PRO A 410 11.36 -0.54 -41.22
C PRO A 410 10.06 -0.96 -41.91
N ARG A 411 10.17 -1.52 -43.12
CA ARG A 411 9.04 -2.18 -43.77
C ARG A 411 8.53 -3.32 -42.89
N LYS A 412 7.25 -3.64 -43.04
CA LYS A 412 6.66 -4.81 -42.40
C LYS A 412 6.77 -6.04 -43.29
N ILE A 413 7.16 -7.17 -42.71
CA ILE A 413 7.22 -8.48 -43.36
C ILE A 413 6.33 -9.49 -42.61
N PRO A 414 5.74 -10.48 -43.31
CA PRO A 414 4.98 -11.56 -42.65
C PRO A 414 5.87 -12.35 -41.68
N ASN A 415 5.43 -12.49 -40.44
CA ASN A 415 6.20 -13.12 -39.37
C ASN A 415 6.30 -14.65 -39.58
N PRO A 416 7.50 -15.24 -39.79
CA PRO A 416 7.66 -16.69 -39.94
C PRO A 416 7.22 -17.48 -38.70
N GLY A 417 7.35 -16.87 -37.52
CA GLY A 417 6.92 -17.41 -36.23
C GLY A 417 5.41 -17.32 -35.98
N TYR A 418 4.63 -16.63 -36.83
CA TYR A 418 3.20 -16.40 -36.59
C TYR A 418 2.41 -17.69 -36.33
N PHE A 419 1.66 -17.74 -35.23
CA PHE A 419 0.68 -18.78 -34.96
C PHE A 419 -0.56 -18.16 -34.30
N GLU A 420 -1.65 -18.90 -34.33
CA GLU A 420 -2.93 -18.53 -33.73
C GLU A 420 -3.41 -19.69 -32.86
N ASP A 421 -3.36 -19.49 -31.54
CA ASP A 421 -4.12 -20.27 -30.57
C ASP A 421 -5.34 -19.43 -30.11
N LEU A 422 -6.47 -20.09 -29.98
CA LEU A 422 -7.74 -19.51 -29.54
C LEU A 422 -8.16 -20.03 -28.15
N GLN A 423 -7.45 -21.01 -27.60
CA GLN A 423 -7.76 -21.65 -26.32
C GLN A 423 -6.52 -21.80 -25.40
N PRO A 424 -5.73 -20.73 -25.14
CA PRO A 424 -4.57 -20.79 -24.23
C PRO A 424 -4.88 -21.24 -22.81
N PHE A 425 -6.17 -21.24 -22.40
CA PHE A 425 -6.62 -21.91 -21.19
C PHE A 425 -6.17 -23.37 -21.10
N LYS A 426 -6.06 -24.09 -22.23
CA LYS A 426 -5.68 -25.51 -22.34
C LYS A 426 -4.17 -25.75 -22.19
N MET A 427 -3.60 -25.16 -21.14
CA MET A 427 -2.21 -25.30 -20.75
C MET A 427 -1.91 -26.67 -20.13
N THR A 428 -0.64 -26.94 -19.83
CA THR A 428 -0.20 -28.23 -19.29
C THR A 428 -0.76 -28.51 -17.88
N PRO A 429 -1.27 -29.72 -17.60
CA PRO A 429 -1.77 -30.07 -16.28
C PRO A 429 -0.69 -29.93 -15.19
N PHE A 430 -1.10 -29.70 -13.95
CA PHE A 430 -0.22 -29.57 -12.80
C PHE A 430 -0.64 -30.54 -11.69
N SER A 431 0.32 -30.96 -10.87
CA SER A 431 0.12 -32.03 -9.87
C SER A 431 0.67 -31.72 -8.47
N ALA A 432 1.44 -30.66 -8.30
CA ALA A 432 1.97 -30.20 -7.02
C ALA A 432 1.94 -28.68 -6.91
N VAL A 433 1.94 -28.19 -5.66
CA VAL A 433 2.01 -26.77 -5.29
C VAL A 433 3.38 -26.51 -4.69
N GLY A 434 4.07 -25.45 -5.08
CA GLY A 434 5.41 -25.11 -4.60
C GLY A 434 5.56 -23.63 -4.27
N LEU A 435 6.30 -23.36 -3.20
CA LEU A 435 6.81 -22.04 -2.84
C LEU A 435 8.33 -22.09 -3.07
N GLU A 436 8.83 -21.44 -4.12
CA GLU A 436 10.26 -21.19 -4.35
C GLU A 436 10.45 -19.69 -4.31
N LEU A 437 11.04 -19.20 -3.22
CA LEU A 437 11.02 -17.80 -2.81
C LEU A 437 12.40 -17.35 -2.34
N TRP A 438 12.74 -16.11 -2.68
CA TRP A 438 13.83 -15.37 -2.07
C TRP A 438 13.24 -14.15 -1.34
N SER A 439 13.79 -13.82 -0.16
CA SER A 439 13.33 -12.68 0.62
C SER A 439 14.44 -12.07 1.49
N MET A 440 14.49 -10.74 1.51
CA MET A 440 15.30 -9.94 2.44
C MET A 440 14.60 -9.69 3.79
N THR A 441 13.38 -10.19 3.98
CA THR A 441 12.62 -10.12 5.25
C THR A 441 12.16 -11.50 5.71
N SER A 442 12.13 -11.69 7.03
CA SER A 442 11.63 -12.91 7.69
C SER A 442 10.17 -12.75 8.14
N ASP A 443 9.60 -13.85 8.63
CA ASP A 443 8.28 -13.94 9.24
C ASP A 443 7.11 -13.67 8.27
N ILE A 444 7.30 -13.94 6.98
CA ILE A 444 6.19 -14.04 6.02
C ILE A 444 5.38 -15.29 6.37
N PHE A 445 4.10 -15.11 6.68
CA PHE A 445 3.16 -16.15 7.09
C PHE A 445 2.23 -16.50 5.93
N PHE A 446 2.03 -17.79 5.70
CA PHE A 446 1.19 -18.36 4.63
C PHE A 446 0.19 -19.36 5.21
N ASP A 447 -1.08 -19.30 4.82
CA ASP A 447 -2.09 -20.25 5.29
C ASP A 447 -3.25 -20.45 4.29
N ASN A 448 -4.15 -21.41 4.58
CA ASN A 448 -5.41 -21.65 3.91
C ASN A 448 -5.31 -21.85 2.39
N PHE A 449 -4.24 -22.52 1.94
CA PHE A 449 -4.04 -22.91 0.55
C PHE A 449 -5.18 -23.82 0.07
N PHE A 450 -5.89 -23.39 -0.96
CA PHE A 450 -7.05 -24.07 -1.51
C PHE A 450 -7.08 -24.02 -3.03
N ILE A 451 -7.40 -25.15 -3.66
CA ILE A 451 -7.53 -25.26 -5.13
C ILE A 451 -8.79 -26.06 -5.47
N THR A 452 -9.72 -25.46 -6.20
CA THR A 452 -11.02 -26.02 -6.57
C THR A 452 -11.44 -25.59 -7.99
N ASP A 453 -12.51 -26.21 -8.48
CA ASP A 453 -13.21 -25.93 -9.74
C ASP A 453 -14.59 -25.26 -9.53
N ASP A 454 -14.99 -24.94 -8.30
CA ASP A 454 -16.24 -24.20 -7.99
C ASP A 454 -16.00 -22.93 -7.16
N ARG A 455 -16.56 -21.81 -7.65
CA ARG A 455 -16.49 -20.48 -7.02
C ARG A 455 -17.20 -20.45 -5.65
N ASN A 456 -18.33 -21.13 -5.50
CA ASN A 456 -19.09 -21.13 -4.25
C ASN A 456 -18.35 -21.87 -3.12
N THR A 457 -17.63 -22.94 -3.49
CA THR A 457 -16.77 -23.73 -2.60
C THR A 457 -15.54 -22.91 -2.16
N ALA A 458 -14.93 -22.16 -3.08
CA ALA A 458 -13.84 -21.23 -2.79
C ALA A 458 -14.29 -20.08 -1.85
N ASP A 459 -15.36 -19.36 -2.21
CA ASP A 459 -15.87 -18.22 -1.44
C ASP A 459 -16.29 -18.63 0.00
N ARG A 460 -16.71 -19.89 0.21
CA ARG A 460 -16.97 -20.46 1.55
C ARG A 460 -15.69 -20.74 2.33
N TRP A 461 -14.69 -21.39 1.72
CA TRP A 461 -13.40 -21.63 2.37
C TRP A 461 -12.75 -20.30 2.80
N ALA A 462 -12.83 -19.28 1.95
CA ALA A 462 -12.42 -17.91 2.25
C ALA A 462 -13.21 -17.25 3.40
N ALA A 463 -14.49 -17.59 3.60
CA ALA A 463 -15.30 -17.07 4.69
C ALA A 463 -15.02 -17.80 6.04
N ASP A 464 -14.85 -19.13 6.00
CA ASP A 464 -14.58 -19.96 7.17
C ASP A 464 -13.13 -19.77 7.69
N GLY A 465 -12.16 -19.50 6.81
CA GLY A 465 -10.78 -19.15 7.16
C GLY A 465 -10.61 -17.63 7.36
N TRP A 466 -10.01 -16.96 6.37
CA TRP A 466 -9.74 -15.52 6.32
C TRP A 466 -10.89 -14.62 6.84
N GLY A 467 -12.16 -14.95 6.53
CA GLY A 467 -13.32 -14.20 7.01
C GLY A 467 -13.42 -14.13 8.54
N LEU A 468 -13.09 -15.21 9.25
CA LEU A 468 -12.98 -15.20 10.72
C LEU A 468 -11.78 -14.36 11.18
N LYS A 469 -10.63 -14.46 10.49
CA LYS A 469 -9.42 -13.70 10.82
C LYS A 469 -9.67 -12.20 10.73
N LYS A 470 -10.23 -11.74 9.61
CA LYS A 470 -10.61 -10.32 9.38
C LYS A 470 -11.68 -9.83 10.34
N ALA A 471 -12.64 -10.67 10.72
CA ALA A 471 -13.63 -10.34 11.75
C ALA A 471 -12.99 -10.19 13.15
N ALA A 472 -12.02 -11.03 13.50
CA ALA A 472 -11.30 -10.94 14.77
C ALA A 472 -10.31 -9.77 14.81
N GLU A 473 -9.59 -9.50 13.72
CA GLU A 473 -8.76 -8.31 13.54
C GLU A 473 -9.61 -7.04 13.68
N GLY A 474 -10.69 -6.89 12.92
CA GLY A 474 -11.58 -5.72 12.97
C GLY A 474 -12.37 -5.56 14.28
N ALA A 475 -12.55 -6.63 15.07
CA ALA A 475 -13.11 -6.57 16.42
C ALA A 475 -12.05 -6.27 17.51
N ALA A 476 -10.76 -6.45 17.19
CA ALA A 476 -9.63 -6.08 18.04
C ALA A 476 -9.12 -4.66 17.76
N GLU A 477 -9.37 -4.10 16.57
CA GLU A 477 -9.12 -2.70 16.29
C GLU A 477 -9.96 -1.79 17.22
N PRO A 478 -9.36 -0.78 17.87
CA PRO A 478 -10.10 0.17 18.67
C PRO A 478 -11.06 0.94 17.76
N GLY A 479 -12.37 0.73 17.93
CA GLY A 479 -13.39 1.45 17.16
C GLY A 479 -13.24 2.97 17.29
N LEU A 480 -13.75 3.73 16.31
CA LEU A 480 -13.47 5.16 16.12
C LEU A 480 -13.45 6.03 17.40
N ALA A 481 -14.38 5.80 18.34
CA ALA A 481 -14.42 6.50 19.62
C ALA A 481 -13.18 6.23 20.51
N ALA A 482 -12.68 4.99 20.55
CA ALA A 482 -11.47 4.63 21.27
C ALA A 482 -10.20 5.16 20.58
N GLN A 483 -10.15 5.19 19.25
CA GLN A 483 -9.07 5.88 18.51
C GLN A 483 -9.06 7.39 18.82
N MET A 484 -10.22 8.05 18.80
CA MET A 484 -10.34 9.47 19.18
C MET A 484 -9.92 9.71 20.64
N LEU A 485 -10.30 8.84 21.57
CA LEU A 485 -9.86 8.93 22.97
C LEU A 485 -8.34 8.80 23.11
N SER A 486 -7.74 7.76 22.50
CA SER A 486 -6.28 7.54 22.54
C SER A 486 -5.51 8.71 21.90
N ALA A 487 -5.96 9.20 20.74
CA ALA A 487 -5.34 10.34 20.06
C ALA A 487 -5.43 11.63 20.89
N ALA A 488 -6.53 11.83 21.64
CA ALA A 488 -6.70 12.99 22.52
C ALA A 488 -5.98 12.86 23.87
N GLU A 489 -5.61 11.64 24.27
CA GLU A 489 -4.70 11.38 25.40
C GLU A 489 -3.25 11.70 25.01
N GLU A 490 -2.80 11.27 23.82
CA GLU A 490 -1.50 11.68 23.24
C GLU A 490 -1.42 13.18 22.92
N ARG A 491 -2.52 13.78 22.45
CA ARG A 491 -2.57 15.18 21.99
C ARG A 491 -3.72 15.93 22.67
N PRO A 492 -3.52 16.47 23.88
CA PRO A 492 -4.58 17.07 24.70
C PRO A 492 -5.38 18.21 24.03
N TRP A 493 -4.85 18.87 23.00
CA TRP A 493 -5.57 19.89 22.24
C TRP A 493 -6.72 19.32 21.38
N LEU A 494 -6.69 18.04 21.01
CA LEU A 494 -7.78 17.40 20.26
C LEU A 494 -9.08 17.34 21.07
N TRP A 495 -9.03 17.30 22.41
CA TRP A 495 -10.22 17.46 23.26
C TRP A 495 -10.95 18.77 22.99
N VAL A 496 -10.23 19.88 22.79
CA VAL A 496 -10.82 21.18 22.47
C VAL A 496 -11.50 21.13 21.10
N VAL A 497 -10.87 20.47 20.12
CA VAL A 497 -11.46 20.26 18.79
C VAL A 497 -12.75 19.45 18.89
N TYR A 498 -12.74 18.27 19.52
CA TYR A 498 -13.91 17.39 19.64
C TYR A 498 -15.05 18.03 20.44
N ILE A 499 -14.74 18.81 21.48
CA ILE A 499 -15.75 19.58 22.22
C ILE A 499 -16.41 20.63 21.31
N LEU A 500 -15.65 21.33 20.46
CA LEU A 500 -16.19 22.35 19.56
C LEU A 500 -16.90 21.77 18.32
N THR A 501 -16.42 20.67 17.74
CA THR A 501 -16.93 20.12 16.46
C THR A 501 -17.98 19.02 16.63
N VAL A 502 -18.02 18.33 17.77
CA VAL A 502 -18.96 17.22 18.03
C VAL A 502 -19.90 17.54 19.20
N VAL A 503 -19.35 17.87 20.38
CA VAL A 503 -20.16 18.02 21.60
C VAL A 503 -21.02 19.30 21.54
N LEU A 504 -20.43 20.44 21.21
CA LEU A 504 -21.13 21.72 21.11
C LEU A 504 -22.32 21.69 20.13
N PRO A 505 -22.19 21.23 18.86
CA PRO A 505 -23.34 21.14 17.96
C PRO A 505 -24.38 20.12 18.44
N LEU A 506 -24.00 18.97 19.02
CA LEU A 506 -24.96 18.03 19.61
C LEU A 506 -25.78 18.66 20.75
N VAL A 507 -25.13 19.37 21.67
CA VAL A 507 -25.80 20.09 22.76
C VAL A 507 -26.72 21.19 22.20
N LEU A 508 -26.27 21.96 21.20
CA LEU A 508 -27.10 22.98 20.56
C LEU A 508 -28.32 22.38 19.85
N ILE A 509 -28.18 21.24 19.17
CA ILE A 509 -29.28 20.51 18.53
C ILE A 509 -30.27 20.01 19.60
N ILE A 510 -29.79 19.38 20.67
CA ILE A 510 -30.65 18.88 21.76
C ILE A 510 -31.41 20.04 22.41
N VAL A 511 -30.76 21.17 22.70
CA VAL A 511 -31.42 22.36 23.25
C VAL A 511 -32.46 22.93 22.28
N PHE A 512 -32.12 23.16 21.01
CA PHE A 512 -33.05 23.78 20.05
C PHE A 512 -34.21 22.87 19.63
N CYS A 513 -34.01 21.55 19.56
CA CYS A 513 -35.03 20.60 19.12
C CYS A 513 -35.88 20.04 20.27
N CYS A 514 -35.31 19.81 21.46
CA CYS A 514 -36.02 19.16 22.56
C CYS A 514 -36.61 20.13 23.60
N THR A 515 -36.29 21.43 23.57
CA THR A 515 -36.80 22.41 24.57
C THR A 515 -37.79 23.44 24.00
N GLY A 516 -38.92 22.97 23.46
CA GLY A 516 -40.08 23.84 23.19
C GLY A 516 -41.23 23.13 22.45
N LYS A 517 -42.49 23.18 22.90
CA LYS A 517 -43.07 23.88 24.06
C LYS A 517 -44.24 23.08 24.64
N VAL A 518 -44.46 23.19 25.95
CA VAL A 518 -45.76 22.92 26.60
C VAL A 518 -46.39 24.25 26.99
N THR A 519 -47.67 24.45 26.66
CA THR A 519 -48.48 25.60 27.10
C THR A 519 -49.92 25.16 27.33
N HIS A 520 -50.47 25.44 28.51
CA HIS A 520 -51.76 24.93 28.96
C HIS A 520 -52.95 25.89 28.71
N THR A 521 -54.07 25.31 28.30
CA THR A 521 -55.47 25.69 28.54
C THR A 521 -55.96 27.14 28.39
N HIS A 522 -57.06 27.30 27.64
CA HIS A 522 -58.23 28.05 28.12
C HIS A 522 -59.52 27.31 27.73
N THR A 523 -60.57 27.43 28.54
CA THR A 523 -61.86 26.73 28.39
C THR A 523 -62.92 27.57 27.67
N HIS A 524 -63.76 26.97 26.80
CA HIS A 524 -65.17 26.68 27.14
C HIS A 524 -66.00 26.02 26.02
N THR A 525 -66.82 25.07 26.48
CA THR A 525 -67.98 24.36 25.90
C THR A 525 -68.93 25.09 24.94
N HIS A 526 -69.28 24.41 23.83
CA HIS A 526 -70.62 24.31 23.19
C HIS A 526 -70.61 23.05 22.30
N THR A 527 -71.37 21.95 22.47
CA THR A 527 -72.84 21.69 22.52
C THR A 527 -73.63 21.92 21.22
N GLY A 528 -74.31 20.86 20.73
CA GLY A 528 -75.13 20.81 19.50
C GLY A 528 -74.45 20.02 18.37
N GLN A 529 -74.66 18.71 18.14
CA GLN A 529 -75.88 17.92 17.81
C GLN A 529 -76.54 18.19 16.44
N SER A 530 -76.12 17.42 15.44
CA SER A 530 -76.97 16.70 14.45
C SER A 530 -76.07 15.64 13.77
N ALA A 531 -76.30 14.32 13.82
CA ALA A 531 -77.48 13.55 13.42
C ALA A 531 -77.81 13.70 11.91
N SER A 532 -77.99 12.63 11.13
CA SER A 532 -77.72 11.18 11.35
C SER A 532 -77.81 10.42 10.02
N GLU A 533 -77.37 9.15 9.98
CA GLU A 533 -77.89 8.05 9.11
C GLU A 533 -77.76 8.23 7.56
N GLU A 534 -77.84 7.23 6.67
CA GLU A 534 -78.05 5.76 6.66
C GLU A 534 -77.27 5.22 5.40
N ASP A 535 -77.11 3.92 5.06
CA ASP A 535 -76.79 2.66 5.77
C ASP A 535 -76.80 1.47 4.73
N LYS A 536 -76.46 0.25 5.18
CA LYS A 536 -76.82 -1.09 4.66
C LYS A 536 -76.07 -1.70 3.47
N ARG A 537 -75.21 -2.68 3.78
CA ARG A 537 -75.34 -4.08 3.31
C ARG A 537 -74.58 -5.09 4.21
N PRO A 538 -75.29 -5.90 5.04
CA PRO A 538 -74.70 -6.92 5.91
C PRO A 538 -75.18 -8.37 5.65
N ALA A 539 -74.41 -9.37 6.12
CA ALA A 539 -74.73 -10.80 6.39
C ALA A 539 -73.50 -11.41 7.12
N ALA A 540 -73.58 -12.00 8.33
CA ALA A 540 -74.10 -13.34 8.71
C ALA A 540 -73.10 -14.47 8.35
N GLU A 541 -72.72 -15.44 9.22
CA GLU A 541 -73.19 -15.87 10.56
C GLU A 541 -72.09 -16.64 11.35
N GLU A 542 -72.12 -16.59 12.70
CA GLU A 542 -71.73 -17.61 13.74
C GLU A 542 -70.27 -18.18 13.79
N GLU A 543 -69.74 -18.77 14.89
CA GLU A 543 -70.31 -19.39 16.13
C GLU A 543 -69.40 -19.20 17.40
N GLU A 544 -69.80 -19.77 18.54
CA GLU A 544 -69.39 -19.66 19.98
C GLU A 544 -67.87 -19.82 20.36
N VAL A 545 -67.24 -19.24 21.43
CA VAL A 545 -67.56 -18.87 22.86
C VAL A 545 -67.13 -19.97 23.89
N ASP A 546 -66.57 -19.73 25.11
CA ASP A 546 -66.47 -18.51 25.97
C ASP A 546 -65.03 -17.98 26.35
N GLU A 547 -64.37 -18.00 27.54
CA GLU A 547 -64.38 -18.76 28.83
C GLU A 547 -63.66 -17.96 30.00
N GLU A 548 -63.52 -18.55 31.22
CA GLU A 548 -63.13 -18.03 32.59
C GLU A 548 -61.69 -17.43 32.80
N GLU A 549 -61.35 -16.44 33.66
CA GLU A 549 -61.48 -16.18 35.16
C GLU A 549 -60.43 -16.95 36.04
N GLU A 550 -59.78 -16.51 37.15
CA GLU A 550 -59.71 -15.33 38.08
C GLU A 550 -58.22 -15.16 38.59
N GLU A 551 -57.67 -14.01 39.05
CA GLU A 551 -57.56 -13.39 40.42
C GLU A 551 -56.95 -14.29 41.54
N GLU A 552 -56.22 -13.88 42.62
CA GLU A 552 -56.09 -12.70 43.54
C GLU A 552 -54.58 -12.24 43.71
N GLU A 553 -54.12 -11.07 44.20
CA GLU A 553 -54.16 -10.33 45.51
C GLU A 553 -53.53 -11.04 46.75
N GLU A 554 -52.93 -10.42 47.80
CA GLU A 554 -52.59 -8.99 48.11
C GLU A 554 -51.08 -8.67 47.78
N GLU A 555 -50.10 -8.19 48.59
CA GLU A 555 -49.90 -7.75 49.99
C GLU A 555 -48.90 -6.56 50.04
N ALA A 556 -48.92 -5.69 51.06
CA ALA A 556 -47.83 -4.73 51.33
C ALA A 556 -47.53 -4.45 52.82
N THR A 557 -46.23 -4.42 53.16
CA THR A 557 -45.70 -4.05 54.49
C THR A 557 -44.47 -3.12 54.44
N ALA A 558 -44.19 -2.41 55.55
CA ALA A 558 -43.18 -1.32 55.65
C ALA A 558 -42.41 -1.36 56.99
N GLU A 559 -41.77 -0.24 57.38
CA GLU A 559 -40.96 -0.03 58.62
C GLU A 559 -39.56 -0.71 58.66
N GLU A 560 -38.52 -0.22 59.37
CA GLU A 560 -38.26 1.09 60.00
C GLU A 560 -36.73 1.44 59.97
N VAL A 561 -36.32 2.54 60.62
CA VAL A 561 -34.96 3.11 60.56
C VAL A 561 -34.31 3.18 61.96
N ARG A 562 -33.17 2.48 62.22
CA ARG A 562 -31.99 3.01 63.00
C ARG A 562 -30.86 2.02 63.41
N ARG A 563 -29.63 2.41 63.02
CA ARG A 563 -28.37 2.48 63.84
C ARG A 563 -27.67 1.18 64.32
N PRO A 564 -26.35 1.22 64.68
CA PRO A 564 -25.44 0.14 64.28
C PRO A 564 -24.55 -0.53 65.36
N GLY A 565 -24.18 -1.79 65.06
CA GLY A 565 -22.94 -2.48 65.47
C GLY A 565 -22.80 -2.94 66.93
N PRO A 566 -21.67 -3.59 67.32
CA PRO A 566 -20.67 -4.24 66.46
C PRO A 566 -20.20 -5.65 66.94
N GLY A 567 -19.67 -6.47 66.01
CA GLY A 567 -18.45 -7.26 66.28
C GLY A 567 -18.50 -8.80 66.40
N ARG A 568 -17.50 -9.41 65.72
CA ARG A 568 -16.60 -10.49 66.19
C ARG A 568 -17.06 -11.96 66.18
N SER A 569 -16.17 -12.81 65.64
CA SER A 569 -16.12 -14.30 65.72
C SER A 569 -17.26 -15.07 65.04
N SER A 570 -17.00 -16.22 64.39
CA SER A 570 -15.75 -17.01 64.26
C SER A 570 -15.45 -17.38 62.81
#